data_AF-A0A9E2BHZ0-F1
#
_entry.id   AF-A0A9E2BHZ0-F1
#
_cell.length_a   1.000
_cell.length_b   1.000
_cell.length_c   1.000
_cell.angle_alpha   90.00
_cell.angle_beta   90.00
_cell.angle_gamma   90.00
#
_symmetry.space_group_name_H-M   'P 1'
#
loop_
_entity.id
_entity.type
_entity.pdbx_description
1 polymer ?
#
loop_
_entity_poly.entity_id
_entity_poly.type
_entity_poly.pdbx_seq_one_letter_code
_entity_poly.pdbx_strand_id
1 'polypeptide(L)' 'MVNNQKIVIGDRVLTREDLFKEKERSRKERAKLSFEEKIRILVNLQKLAKTWGKKKDVVIWKI' A
#
# COMPACT_ATOMS: atom_id res chain seq x y z
N MET A 1 -24.42 -3.86 17.67
CA MET A 1 -23.25 -4.07 18.53
C MET A 1 -22.08 -3.31 17.92
N VAL A 2 -21.59 -2.26 18.57
CA VAL A 2 -20.45 -1.47 18.07
C VAL A 2 -19.21 -2.34 18.23
N ASN A 3 -18.69 -2.86 17.12
CA ASN A 3 -17.53 -3.74 17.12
C ASN A 3 -16.28 -2.88 17.32
N ASN A 4 -15.87 -2.72 18.59
CA ASN A 4 -14.79 -1.82 19.02
C ASN A 4 -13.38 -2.43 18.80
N GLN A 5 -13.22 -3.24 17.76
CA GLN A 5 -11.93 -3.87 17.42
C GLN A 5 -10.91 -2.79 17.06
N LYS A 6 -9.90 -2.65 17.93
CA LYS A 6 -8.75 -1.78 17.75
C LYS A 6 -7.64 -2.56 17.04
N ILE A 7 -7.14 -2.00 15.95
CA ILE A 7 -6.05 -2.54 15.14
C ILE A 7 -4.84 -1.67 15.41
N VAL A 8 -3.74 -2.29 15.84
CA VAL A 8 -2.46 -1.59 16.09
C VAL A 8 -1.57 -1.78 14.87
N ILE A 9 -1.13 -0.67 14.27
CA ILE A 9 -0.21 -0.64 13.13
C ILE A 9 0.93 0.32 13.48
N GLY A 10 2.10 -0.24 13.86
CA GLY A 10 3.19 0.56 14.43
C GLY A 10 2.73 1.30 15.69
N ASP A 11 2.93 2.61 15.72
CA ASP A 11 2.51 3.47 16.85
C ASP A 11 1.06 3.95 16.75
N ARG A 12 0.31 3.52 15.73
CA ARG A 12 -1.07 3.94 15.50
C ARG A 12 -2.06 2.90 16.00
N VAL A 13 -3.10 3.37 16.68
CA VAL A 13 -4.27 2.57 17.06
C VAL A 13 -5.47 3.05 16.25
N LEU A 14 -5.98 2.20 15.37
CA LEU A 14 -7.09 2.50 14.47
C LEU A 14 -8.30 1.63 14.81
N THR A 15 -9.50 2.15 14.66
CA THR A 15 -10.68 1.28 14.62
C THR A 15 -10.81 0.64 13.24
N ARG A 16 -11.62 -0.42 13.15
CA ARG A 16 -11.99 -1.02 11.86
C ARG A 16 -12.56 0.03 10.90
N GLU A 17 -13.42 0.93 11.39
CA GLU A 17 -14.04 1.99 10.57
C GLU A 17 -13.00 2.98 10.04
N ASP A 18 -12.03 3.38 10.87
CA ASP A 18 -10.95 4.27 10.46
C ASP A 18 -10.11 3.65 9.34
N LEU A 19 -9.80 2.36 9.46
CA LEU A 19 -9.06 1.61 8.44
C LEU A 19 -9.79 1.61 7.09
N PHE A 20 -11.12 1.41 7.08
CA PHE A 20 -11.91 1.47 5.85
C PHE A 20 -12.00 2.88 5.27
N LYS A 21 -12.18 3.91 6.11
CA LYS A 21 -12.18 5.31 5.67
C LYS A 21 -10.83 5.74 5.09
N GLU A 22 -9.73 5.29 5.66
CA GLU A 22 -8.39 5.52 5.10
C GLU A 22 -8.22 4.79 3.78
N LYS A 23 -8.63 3.52 3.67
CA LYS A 23 -8.58 2.76 2.42
C LYS A 23 -9.33 3.45 1.28
N GLU A 24 -10.53 3.95 1.57
CA GLU A 24 -11.35 4.76 0.65
C GLU A 24 -10.61 6.03 0.19
N ARG A 25 -10.05 6.80 1.14
CA ARG A 25 -9.27 8.01 0.83
C ARG A 25 -8.04 7.70 -0.02
N SER A 26 -7.24 6.72 0.36
CA SER A 26 -6.06 6.31 -0.41
C SER A 26 -6.41 5.79 -1.80
N ARG A 27 -7.57 5.14 -1.98
CA ARG A 27 -8.06 4.74 -3.30
C ARG A 27 -8.34 5.96 -4.19
N LYS A 28 -9.03 6.98 -3.66
CA LYS A 28 -9.32 8.23 -4.39
C LYS A 28 -8.05 8.98 -4.76
N GLU A 29 -7.09 9.10 -3.85
CA GLU A 29 -5.81 9.76 -4.15
C GLU A 29 -5.01 9.02 -5.21
N ARG A 30 -4.92 7.68 -5.13
CA ARG A 30 -4.25 6.88 -6.18
C ARG A 30 -4.93 6.97 -7.54
N ALA A 31 -6.25 7.19 -7.58
CA ALA A 31 -6.96 7.35 -8.85
C ALA A 31 -6.50 8.62 -9.60
N LYS A 32 -6.14 9.68 -8.86
CA LYS A 32 -5.66 10.96 -9.41
C LYS A 32 -4.27 10.90 -10.04
N LEU A 33 -3.48 9.88 -9.73
CA LEU A 33 -2.13 9.72 -10.28
C LEU A 33 -2.18 9.48 -11.80
N SER A 34 -1.24 10.07 -12.52
CA SER A 34 -1.04 9.78 -13.94
C SER A 34 -0.63 8.33 -14.17
N PHE A 35 -0.75 7.87 -15.41
CA PHE A 35 -0.32 6.52 -15.78
C PHE A 35 1.19 6.33 -15.53
N GLU A 36 2.01 7.31 -15.91
CA GLU A 36 3.46 7.26 -15.71
C GLU A 36 3.84 7.15 -14.22
N GLU A 37 3.20 7.96 -13.35
CA GLU A 37 3.44 7.90 -11.91
C GLU A 37 3.04 6.54 -11.32
N LYS A 38 1.94 5.95 -11.79
CA LYS A 38 1.52 4.60 -11.38
C LYS A 38 2.57 3.56 -11.76
N ILE A 39 3.10 3.62 -12.98
CA ILE A 39 4.17 2.72 -13.44
C ILE A 39 5.44 2.91 -12.62
N ARG A 40 5.83 4.16 -12.33
CA ARG A 40 7.00 4.47 -11.50
C ARG A 40 6.87 3.90 -10.08
N ILE A 41 5.70 4.05 -9.45
CA ILE A 41 5.41 3.47 -8.13
C ILE A 41 5.50 1.94 -8.18
N LEU A 42 4.93 1.30 -9.19
CA LEU A 42 4.98 -0.15 -9.35
C LEU A 42 6.42 -0.66 -9.48
N VAL A 43 7.25 -0.01 -10.28
CA VAL A 43 8.67 -0.40 -10.43
C VAL A 43 9.46 -0.21 -9.14
N ASN A 44 9.17 0.84 -8.37
CA ASN A 44 9.79 1.02 -7.06
C ASN A 44 9.38 -0.07 -6.06
N LEU A 45 8.11 -0.50 -6.08
CA LEU A 45 7.64 -1.63 -5.28
C LEU A 45 8.31 -2.95 -5.69
N GLN A 46 8.51 -3.19 -6.98
CA GLN A 46 9.27 -4.35 -7.46
C GLN A 46 10.72 -4.34 -6.97
N LYS A 47 11.39 -3.16 -7.00
CA LYS A 47 12.75 -3.00 -6.46
C LYS A 47 12.83 -3.33 -4.96
N LEU A 48 11.87 -2.84 -4.17
CA LEU A 48 11.77 -3.16 -2.74
C LEU A 48 11.48 -4.64 -2.50
N ALA A 49 10.56 -5.23 -3.25
CA ALA A 49 10.22 -6.64 -3.12
C ALA A 49 11.44 -7.55 -3.41
N LYS A 50 12.31 -7.17 -4.35
CA LYS A 50 13.55 -7.90 -4.65
C LYS A 50 14.50 -7.97 -3.45
N THR A 51 14.53 -6.95 -2.59
CA THR A 51 15.41 -6.94 -1.40
C THR A 51 14.83 -7.70 -0.21
N TRP A 52 13.53 -8.03 -0.24
CA TRP A 52 12.86 -8.77 0.81
C TRP A 52 13.03 -10.29 0.68
N GLY A 53 13.59 -10.91 1.73
CA GLY A 53 13.49 -12.36 1.96
C GLY A 53 14.30 -13.26 1.03
N LYS A 54 15.36 -12.75 0.38
CA LYS A 54 16.23 -13.52 -0.56
C LYS A 54 15.49 -14.15 -1.76
N LYS A 55 14.23 -13.79 -2.03
CA LYS A 55 13.49 -14.28 -3.20
C LYS A 55 14.05 -13.66 -4.48
N LYS A 56 14.63 -14.49 -5.33
CA LYS A 56 15.34 -14.05 -6.55
C LYS A 56 14.40 -13.79 -7.74
N ASP A 57 13.13 -14.17 -7.65
CA ASP A 57 12.22 -14.22 -8.81
C ASP A 57 11.36 -12.95 -9.00
N VAL A 58 11.83 -11.80 -8.52
CA VAL A 58 11.13 -10.52 -8.73
C VAL A 58 11.60 -9.89 -10.03
N VAL A 59 10.72 -9.86 -11.03
CA VAL A 59 10.95 -9.16 -12.29
C VAL A 59 10.75 -7.65 -12.06
N ILE A 60 11.82 -6.88 -12.31
CA ILE A 60 11.77 -5.41 -12.30
C ILE A 60 11.61 -4.95 -13.74
N TRP A 61 10.54 -4.22 -14.04
CA TRP A 61 10.35 -3.65 -15.37
C TRP A 61 11.33 -2.50 -15.64
N LYS A 62 11.78 -2.40 -16.89
CA LYS A 62 12.51 -1.22 -17.38
C LYS A 62 11.47 -0.22 -17.89
N ILE A 63 11.56 1.01 -17.43
CA ILE A 63 10.78 2.16 -17.90
C ILE A 63 11.67 2.95 -18.83
#